data_AF-A0A1M6H0F8-F1
#
_entry.id   AF-A0A1M6H0F8-F1
#
_cell.length_a   1.000
_cell.length_b   1.000
_cell.length_c   1.000
_cell.angle_alpha   90.00
_cell.angle_beta   90.00
_cell.angle_gamma   90.00
#
_symmetry.space_group_name_H-M   'P 1'
#
loop_
_entity.id
_entity.type
_entity.pdbx_description
1 polymer ?
#
loop_
_entity_poly.entity_id
_entity_poly.type
_entity_poly.pdbx_seq_one_letter_code
_entity_poly.pdbx_strand_id
1 'polypeptide(L)'
;GDDHLVGYYVPSSSSVNVSDIKSYLQDRLPDYMVPSYYVALSSLPLTSNGKIDRSVLPIPSLEDVASYQAAETLLESKLVDIWSDVLGLEASKISVTRSFFELGGHSLKATKLVYKIKEELGVTLSVVDIFSKPTIRELSQKMEKANIAAVHIDESVILLKESTNQLKNLFFIHDGGGDVQGYIQLSQWIQNYNCYGIRSNTLNDLHPVDLSIQDIAYDYIQILKTIQPEGPYTIIGWSLGGVIACEITKQLENAGEKVDKLILIDTVIKQPVSNDNKGFDLVIEKDILRSIIGNIPGPLLQAQKVEEFWQVLLGLIHAEEISFDVVKKAIPENIQRLMSTLDQQNAEKMIKTFNTVRSLDQAMLSYTVEGKIDATLVYIIASDSGLDHKTLLDKTKRLIVEKIEGDHFSIMKFPQVKVLATVLESMLLQEEHILVSQQ
;
A
#
# COMPACT_ATOMS: atom_id res chain seq x y z
N GLY A 1 -40.25 12.29 -9.25
CA GLY A 1 -39.05 11.49 -8.99
C GLY A 1 -38.83 10.62 -10.20
N ASP A 2 -37.58 10.36 -10.55
CA ASP A 2 -37.27 9.46 -11.66
C ASP A 2 -37.62 8.01 -11.28
N ASP A 3 -38.06 7.22 -12.26
CA ASP A 3 -38.41 5.82 -12.07
C ASP A 3 -37.13 4.96 -11.99
N HIS A 4 -37.02 4.13 -10.96
CA HIS A 4 -35.89 3.21 -10.76
C HIS A 4 -36.34 1.75 -10.76
N LEU A 5 -35.48 0.85 -11.26
CA LEU A 5 -35.70 -0.60 -11.18
C LEU A 5 -35.21 -1.15 -9.84
N VAL A 6 -36.05 -1.95 -9.19
CA VAL A 6 -35.77 -2.59 -7.89
C VAL A 6 -35.90 -4.11 -8.02
N GLY A 7 -34.86 -4.84 -7.61
CA GLY A 7 -34.82 -6.30 -7.57
C GLY A 7 -35.14 -6.85 -6.19
N TYR A 8 -36.30 -7.49 -6.02
CA TYR A 8 -36.65 -8.19 -4.78
C TYR A 8 -36.30 -9.67 -4.92
N TYR A 9 -35.58 -10.23 -3.94
CA TYR A 9 -35.13 -11.62 -3.99
C TYR A 9 -35.25 -12.30 -2.63
N VAL A 10 -35.42 -13.63 -2.64
CA VAL A 10 -35.41 -14.48 -1.44
C VAL A 10 -34.14 -15.33 -1.49
N PRO A 11 -33.16 -15.11 -0.60
CA PRO A 11 -31.92 -15.86 -0.63
C PRO A 11 -32.12 -17.30 -0.14
N SER A 12 -31.52 -18.27 -0.84
CA SER A 12 -31.53 -19.69 -0.43
C SER A 12 -30.53 -20.00 0.70
N SER A 13 -29.57 -19.10 0.94
CA SER A 13 -28.61 -19.14 2.05
C SER A 13 -28.30 -17.72 2.52
N SER A 14 -27.83 -17.55 3.75
CA SER A 14 -27.45 -16.23 4.31
C SER A 14 -26.21 -15.58 3.66
N SER A 15 -25.64 -16.20 2.63
CA SER A 15 -24.36 -15.82 2.00
C SER A 15 -24.48 -15.21 0.60
N VAL A 16 -25.69 -14.89 0.13
CA VAL A 16 -25.89 -14.32 -1.22
C VAL A 16 -25.48 -12.84 -1.22
N ASN A 17 -24.41 -12.52 -1.94
CA ASN A 17 -23.93 -11.15 -2.10
C ASN A 17 -24.63 -10.43 -3.26
N VAL A 18 -25.07 -9.19 -3.05
CA VAL A 18 -25.74 -8.36 -4.06
C VAL A 18 -24.82 -8.05 -5.24
N SER A 19 -23.51 -7.92 -5.02
CA SER A 19 -22.52 -7.69 -6.11
C SER A 19 -22.53 -8.80 -7.15
N ASP A 20 -22.76 -10.03 -6.71
CA ASP A 20 -22.73 -11.22 -7.57
C ASP A 20 -24.00 -11.27 -8.42
N ILE A 21 -25.15 -10.92 -7.83
CA ILE A 21 -26.43 -10.78 -8.56
C ILE A 21 -26.30 -9.69 -9.62
N LYS A 22 -25.74 -8.52 -9.25
CA LYS A 22 -25.59 -7.38 -10.18
C LYS A 22 -24.68 -7.75 -11.36
N SER A 23 -23.51 -8.32 -11.09
CA SER A 23 -22.58 -8.77 -12.14
C SER A 23 -23.23 -9.80 -13.06
N TYR A 24 -23.94 -10.79 -12.49
CA TYR A 24 -24.64 -11.82 -13.24
C TYR A 24 -25.71 -11.25 -14.20
N LEU A 25 -26.41 -10.18 -13.79
CA LEU A 25 -27.42 -9.50 -14.60
C LEU A 25 -26.80 -8.60 -15.67
N GLN A 26 -25.71 -7.89 -15.35
CA GLN A 26 -25.00 -7.03 -16.30
C GLN A 26 -24.46 -7.81 -17.51
N ASP A 27 -24.03 -9.06 -17.30
CA ASP A 27 -23.56 -9.93 -18.39
C ASP A 27 -24.68 -10.38 -19.35
N ARG A 28 -25.95 -10.21 -18.99
CA ARG A 28 -27.11 -10.79 -19.71
C ARG A 28 -28.20 -9.79 -20.09
N LEU A 29 -28.21 -8.62 -19.48
CA LEU A 29 -29.23 -7.60 -19.69
C LEU A 29 -28.57 -6.30 -20.16
N PRO A 30 -29.25 -5.52 -21.04
CA PRO A 30 -28.86 -4.14 -21.28
C PRO A 30 -28.84 -3.33 -19.98
N ASP A 31 -27.92 -2.37 -19.86
CA ASP A 31 -27.70 -1.59 -18.62
C ASP A 31 -28.97 -0.98 -18.03
N TYR A 32 -29.88 -0.48 -18.86
CA TYR A 32 -31.14 0.13 -18.41
C TYR A 32 -32.16 -0.87 -17.83
N MET A 33 -31.92 -2.18 -17.96
CA MET A 33 -32.73 -3.24 -17.36
C MET A 33 -32.13 -3.81 -16.07
N VAL A 34 -30.93 -3.38 -15.69
CA VAL A 34 -30.26 -3.83 -14.46
C VAL A 34 -30.81 -3.03 -13.27
N PRO A 35 -31.37 -3.67 -12.22
CA PRO A 35 -31.88 -2.96 -11.05
C PRO A 35 -30.82 -2.11 -10.36
N SER A 36 -31.23 -0.91 -9.95
CA SER A 36 -30.39 0.02 -9.18
C SER A 36 -30.42 -0.30 -7.68
N TYR A 37 -31.45 -1.00 -7.22
CA TYR A 37 -31.65 -1.38 -5.81
C TYR A 37 -32.00 -2.86 -5.69
N TYR A 38 -31.52 -3.50 -4.62
CA TYR A 38 -31.79 -4.90 -4.33
C TYR A 38 -32.29 -5.03 -2.88
N VAL A 39 -33.42 -5.72 -2.70
CA VAL A 39 -34.05 -5.91 -1.39
C VAL A 39 -34.20 -7.41 -1.13
N ALA A 40 -33.47 -7.89 -0.13
CA ALA A 40 -33.61 -9.27 0.34
C ALA A 40 -34.88 -9.40 1.18
N LEU A 41 -35.69 -10.41 0.88
CA LEU A 41 -36.92 -10.73 1.59
C LEU A 41 -36.78 -12.11 2.24
N SER A 42 -37.36 -12.29 3.41
CA SER A 42 -37.50 -13.62 4.04
C SER A 42 -38.47 -14.52 3.26
N SER A 43 -39.48 -13.92 2.62
CA SER A 43 -40.41 -14.58 1.70
C SER A 43 -41.07 -13.54 0.79
N LEU A 44 -41.52 -13.96 -0.40
CA LEU A 44 -42.30 -13.08 -1.27
C LEU A 44 -43.70 -12.86 -0.66
N PRO A 45 -44.16 -11.61 -0.48
CA PRO A 45 -45.50 -11.35 0.03
C PRO A 45 -46.54 -11.79 -1.00
N LEU A 46 -47.55 -12.52 -0.54
CA LEU A 46 -48.62 -13.05 -1.39
C LEU A 46 -49.98 -12.49 -0.95
N THR A 47 -50.83 -12.18 -1.93
CA THR A 47 -52.26 -11.91 -1.74
C THR A 47 -52.99 -13.18 -1.27
N SER A 48 -54.23 -13.03 -0.79
CA SER A 48 -55.11 -14.16 -0.42
C SER A 48 -55.33 -15.19 -1.54
N ASN A 49 -55.09 -14.80 -2.80
CA ASN A 49 -55.21 -15.64 -3.98
C ASN A 49 -53.86 -16.23 -4.46
N GLY A 50 -52.79 -16.09 -3.68
CA GLY A 50 -51.47 -16.66 -3.96
C GLY A 50 -50.63 -15.92 -5.02
N LYS A 51 -51.05 -14.72 -5.47
CA LYS A 51 -50.24 -13.85 -6.35
C LYS A 51 -49.34 -12.94 -5.52
N ILE A 52 -48.19 -12.54 -6.06
CA ILE A 52 -47.29 -11.56 -5.41
C ILE A 52 -48.04 -10.25 -5.13
N ASP A 53 -48.07 -9.84 -3.87
CA ASP A 53 -48.62 -8.56 -3.45
C ASP A 53 -47.54 -7.47 -3.55
N ARG A 54 -47.56 -6.72 -4.66
CA ARG A 54 -46.58 -5.66 -4.91
C ARG A 54 -46.79 -4.43 -4.02
N SER A 55 -47.97 -4.27 -3.43
CA SER A 55 -48.32 -3.06 -2.65
C SER A 55 -47.64 -3.01 -1.28
N VAL A 56 -47.19 -4.17 -0.80
CA VAL A 56 -46.54 -4.34 0.51
C VAL A 56 -45.04 -4.63 0.39
N LEU A 57 -44.48 -4.52 -0.82
CA LEU A 57 -43.04 -4.66 -1.01
C LEU A 57 -42.33 -3.48 -0.31
N PRO A 58 -41.28 -3.74 0.49
CA PRO A 58 -40.55 -2.68 1.19
C PRO A 58 -39.94 -1.70 0.19
N ILE A 59 -40.17 -0.42 0.39
CA ILE A 59 -39.48 0.61 -0.39
C ILE A 59 -38.00 0.59 0.04
N PRO A 60 -37.02 0.44 -0.88
CA PRO A 60 -35.63 0.50 -0.52
C PRO A 60 -35.33 1.85 0.13
N SER A 61 -34.93 1.84 1.40
CA SER A 61 -34.46 3.04 2.07
C SER A 61 -33.11 3.43 1.44
N LEU A 62 -32.91 4.73 1.18
CA LEU A 62 -31.62 5.25 0.70
C LEU A 62 -30.50 5.13 1.76
N GLU A 63 -30.85 4.65 2.96
CA GLU A 63 -30.01 4.61 4.15
C GLU A 63 -29.36 3.22 4.36
N ASP A 64 -29.88 2.15 3.77
CA ASP A 64 -29.52 0.78 4.20
C ASP A 64 -28.46 0.02 3.35
N VAL A 65 -27.83 0.61 2.31
CA VAL A 65 -26.97 -0.22 1.41
C VAL A 65 -25.54 0.29 1.14
N ALA A 66 -25.12 1.41 1.72
CA ALA A 66 -23.69 1.71 1.86
C ALA A 66 -23.47 2.60 3.08
N SER A 67 -22.80 2.07 4.11
CA SER A 67 -22.27 2.92 5.17
C SER A 67 -21.47 4.05 4.54
N TYR A 68 -21.70 5.29 4.99
CA TYR A 68 -20.93 6.43 4.54
C TYR A 68 -19.44 6.14 4.75
N GLN A 69 -18.66 6.18 3.66
CA GLN A 69 -17.21 6.04 3.68
C GLN A 69 -16.60 7.35 3.22
N ALA A 70 -15.81 7.96 4.08
CA ALA A 70 -15.10 9.19 3.79
C ALA A 70 -13.96 8.94 2.78
N ALA A 71 -13.49 10.03 2.15
CA ALA A 71 -12.31 9.97 1.31
C ALA A 71 -11.07 9.61 2.12
N GLU A 72 -10.30 8.67 1.59
CA GLU A 72 -9.09 8.12 2.20
C GLU A 72 -7.81 8.66 1.54
N THR A 73 -7.88 9.11 0.28
CA THR A 73 -6.74 9.69 -0.43
C THR A 73 -6.97 11.16 -0.77
N LEU A 74 -5.89 11.91 -1.01
CA LEU A 74 -5.99 13.29 -1.51
C LEU A 74 -6.77 13.35 -2.83
N LEU A 75 -6.56 12.35 -3.69
CA LEU A 75 -7.29 12.23 -4.96
C LEU A 75 -8.78 11.98 -4.72
N GLU A 76 -9.13 11.07 -3.81
CA GLU A 76 -10.53 10.86 -3.42
C GLU A 76 -11.15 12.14 -2.84
N SER A 77 -10.42 12.89 -2.01
CA SER A 77 -10.91 14.17 -1.45
C SER A 77 -11.19 15.18 -2.56
N LYS A 78 -10.27 15.36 -3.51
CA LYS A 78 -10.48 16.25 -4.65
C LYS A 78 -11.65 15.79 -5.52
N LEU A 79 -11.80 14.48 -5.71
CA LEU A 79 -12.93 13.91 -6.45
C LEU A 79 -14.25 14.13 -5.70
N VAL A 80 -14.28 14.06 -4.36
CA VAL A 80 -15.46 14.42 -3.56
C VAL A 80 -15.85 15.87 -3.80
N ASP A 81 -14.88 16.80 -3.80
CA ASP A 81 -15.14 18.22 -4.06
C ASP A 81 -15.70 18.46 -5.48
N ILE A 82 -15.08 17.83 -6.49
CA ILE A 82 -15.54 17.91 -7.88
C ILE A 82 -16.94 17.30 -8.03
N TRP A 83 -17.22 16.18 -7.36
CA TRP A 83 -18.53 15.53 -7.38
C TRP A 83 -19.58 16.39 -6.69
N SER A 84 -19.24 17.00 -5.55
CA SER A 84 -20.06 17.97 -4.82
C SER A 84 -20.52 19.09 -5.75
N ASP A 85 -19.59 19.70 -6.48
CA ASP A 85 -19.88 20.75 -7.46
C ASP A 85 -20.81 20.29 -8.58
N VAL A 86 -20.54 19.12 -9.16
CA VAL A 86 -21.28 18.62 -10.33
C VAL A 86 -22.67 18.12 -9.97
N LEU A 87 -22.81 17.49 -8.81
CA LEU A 87 -24.07 16.91 -8.34
C LEU A 87 -24.94 17.95 -7.63
N GLY A 88 -24.34 19.02 -7.09
CA GLY A 88 -25.03 20.02 -6.26
C GLY A 88 -25.34 19.50 -4.86
N LEU A 89 -24.45 18.66 -4.31
CA LEU A 89 -24.60 18.02 -3.00
C LEU A 89 -23.51 18.52 -2.05
N GLU A 90 -23.77 18.52 -0.75
CA GLU A 90 -22.71 18.77 0.24
C GLU A 90 -21.69 17.62 0.22
N ALA A 91 -20.39 17.95 0.23
CA ALA A 91 -19.30 16.96 0.26
C ALA A 91 -19.45 15.92 1.38
N SER A 92 -19.99 16.32 2.55
CA SER A 92 -20.28 15.44 3.69
C SER A 92 -21.33 14.36 3.40
N LYS A 93 -22.10 14.47 2.31
CA LYS A 93 -23.13 13.50 1.90
C LYS A 93 -22.65 12.58 0.77
N ILE A 94 -21.43 12.77 0.28
CA ILE A 94 -20.84 11.98 -0.80
C ILE A 94 -19.91 10.94 -0.19
N SER A 95 -20.38 9.70 -0.12
CA SER A 95 -19.55 8.55 0.23
C SER A 95 -18.71 8.14 -0.98
N VAL A 96 -17.42 7.85 -0.78
CA VAL A 96 -16.52 7.50 -1.90
C VAL A 96 -16.81 6.15 -2.54
N THR A 97 -17.57 5.30 -1.85
CA THR A 97 -18.06 4.02 -2.36
C THR A 97 -19.46 4.10 -2.95
N ARG A 98 -20.11 5.27 -2.90
CA ARG A 98 -21.44 5.46 -3.46
C ARG A 98 -21.35 5.82 -4.92
N SER A 99 -22.21 5.20 -5.72
CA SER A 99 -22.21 5.41 -7.16
C SER A 99 -22.62 6.84 -7.51
N PHE A 100 -21.94 7.43 -8.50
CA PHE A 100 -22.28 8.72 -9.11
C PHE A 100 -23.77 8.78 -9.50
N PHE A 101 -24.29 7.67 -10.03
CA PHE A 101 -25.67 7.56 -10.49
C PHE A 101 -26.66 7.43 -9.32
N GLU A 102 -26.26 6.79 -8.22
CA GLU A 102 -27.05 6.71 -6.97
C GLU A 102 -27.15 8.06 -6.23
N LEU A 103 -26.27 9.00 -6.57
CA LEU A 103 -26.25 10.38 -6.08
C LEU A 103 -26.98 11.37 -7.01
N GLY A 104 -27.72 10.86 -8.01
CA GLY A 104 -28.44 11.71 -8.98
C GLY A 104 -27.57 12.23 -10.12
N GLY A 105 -26.46 11.55 -10.40
CA GLY A 105 -25.67 11.68 -11.61
C GLY A 105 -26.37 11.03 -12.82
N HIS A 106 -26.18 11.60 -14.00
CA HIS A 106 -26.67 11.08 -15.27
C HIS A 106 -25.70 11.49 -16.39
N SER A 107 -25.91 11.05 -17.63
CA SER A 107 -24.93 11.21 -18.73
C SER A 107 -24.44 12.64 -18.93
N LEU A 108 -25.33 13.65 -18.85
CA LEU A 108 -24.93 15.06 -18.97
C LEU A 108 -24.06 15.54 -17.79
N LYS A 109 -24.40 15.12 -16.56
CA LYS A 109 -23.54 15.40 -15.39
C LYS A 109 -22.23 14.62 -15.47
N ALA A 110 -22.22 13.41 -16.01
CA ALA A 110 -21.00 12.63 -16.24
C ALA A 110 -20.07 13.31 -17.26
N THR A 111 -20.61 13.90 -18.32
CA THR A 111 -19.83 14.71 -19.27
C THR A 111 -19.21 15.94 -18.59
N LYS A 112 -19.98 16.65 -17.75
CA LYS A 112 -19.46 17.78 -16.96
C LYS A 112 -18.40 17.34 -15.96
N LEU A 113 -18.61 16.20 -15.30
CA LEU A 113 -17.68 15.60 -14.36
C LEU A 113 -16.33 15.33 -15.02
N VAL A 114 -16.33 14.66 -16.18
CA VAL A 114 -15.13 14.38 -16.95
C VAL A 114 -14.38 15.66 -17.32
N TYR A 115 -15.10 16.72 -17.73
CA TYR A 115 -14.49 18.00 -18.05
C TYR A 115 -13.83 18.66 -16.84
N LYS A 116 -14.52 18.73 -15.69
CA LYS A 116 -13.97 19.28 -14.45
C LYS A 116 -12.78 18.48 -13.93
N ILE A 117 -12.83 17.15 -13.98
CA ILE A 117 -11.68 16.30 -13.62
C ILE A 117 -10.46 16.64 -14.49
N LYS A 118 -10.67 16.82 -15.79
CA LYS A 118 -9.57 17.22 -16.69
C LYS A 118 -9.02 18.61 -16.37
N GLU A 119 -9.90 19.57 -16.09
CA GLU A 119 -9.52 20.96 -15.78
C GLU A 119 -8.77 21.06 -14.44
N GLU A 120 -9.26 20.42 -13.40
CA GLU A 120 -8.76 20.57 -12.03
C GLU A 120 -7.63 19.58 -11.70
N LEU A 121 -7.61 18.39 -12.33
CA LEU A 121 -6.65 17.33 -12.04
C LEU A 121 -5.74 16.98 -13.23
N GLY A 122 -5.98 17.54 -14.41
CA GLY A 122 -5.19 17.24 -15.62
C GLY A 122 -5.43 15.84 -16.21
N VAL A 123 -6.33 15.04 -15.62
CA VAL A 123 -6.55 13.65 -16.03
C VAL A 123 -7.68 13.56 -17.04
N THR A 124 -7.43 12.93 -18.18
CA THR A 124 -8.46 12.71 -19.21
C THR A 124 -9.17 11.38 -18.95
N LEU A 125 -10.43 11.45 -18.56
CA LEU A 125 -11.34 10.31 -18.51
C LEU A 125 -12.33 10.37 -19.67
N SER A 126 -12.90 9.23 -20.04
CA SER A 126 -14.07 9.16 -20.91
C SER A 126 -15.34 9.04 -20.08
N VAL A 127 -16.50 9.36 -20.67
CA VAL A 127 -17.79 9.10 -20.01
C VAL A 127 -17.95 7.60 -19.73
N VAL A 128 -17.43 6.72 -20.59
CA VAL A 128 -17.41 5.26 -20.40
C VAL A 128 -16.67 4.87 -19.12
N ASP A 129 -15.63 5.61 -18.73
CA ASP A 129 -14.91 5.37 -17.48
C ASP A 129 -15.80 5.63 -16.26
N ILE A 130 -16.64 6.66 -16.29
CA ILE A 130 -17.61 6.95 -15.22
C ILE A 130 -18.68 5.86 -15.13
N PHE A 131 -19.10 5.28 -16.26
CA PHE A 131 -20.07 4.19 -16.25
C PHE A 131 -19.47 2.86 -15.76
N SER A 132 -18.23 2.56 -16.16
CA SER A 132 -17.54 1.31 -15.79
C SER A 132 -16.95 1.32 -14.37
N LYS A 133 -16.65 2.51 -13.84
CA LYS A 133 -16.09 2.74 -12.50
C LYS A 133 -16.91 3.85 -11.84
N PRO A 134 -18.14 3.55 -11.41
CA PRO A 134 -19.11 4.57 -11.03
C PRO A 134 -18.92 5.17 -9.65
N THR A 135 -17.92 4.74 -8.86
CA THR A 135 -17.63 5.29 -7.53
C THR A 135 -16.36 6.13 -7.53
N ILE A 136 -16.23 7.07 -6.59
CA ILE A 136 -15.00 7.87 -6.43
C ILE A 136 -13.79 6.97 -6.21
N ARG A 137 -13.94 5.92 -5.40
CA ARG A 137 -12.86 4.97 -5.11
C ARG A 137 -12.41 4.17 -6.33
N GLU A 138 -13.33 3.74 -7.16
CA GLU A 138 -12.98 3.02 -8.39
C GLU A 138 -12.32 3.94 -9.42
N LEU A 139 -12.77 5.19 -9.52
CA LEU A 139 -12.12 6.20 -10.37
C LEU A 139 -10.75 6.57 -9.85
N SER A 140 -10.60 6.80 -8.54
CA SER A 140 -9.29 7.13 -7.93
C SER A 140 -8.29 6.02 -8.18
N GLN A 141 -8.67 4.74 -8.01
CA GLN A 141 -7.80 3.60 -8.32
C GLN A 141 -7.41 3.52 -9.79
N LYS A 142 -8.34 3.81 -10.72
CA LYS A 142 -8.04 3.85 -12.16
C LYS A 142 -7.07 4.99 -12.48
N MET A 143 -7.31 6.16 -11.90
CA MET A 143 -6.49 7.36 -12.09
C MET A 143 -5.12 7.19 -11.45
N GLU A 144 -5.02 6.56 -10.29
CA GLU A 144 -3.77 6.17 -9.66
C GLU A 144 -3.02 5.18 -10.54
N LYS A 145 -3.64 4.18 -11.16
CA LYS A 145 -2.92 3.33 -12.15
C LYS A 145 -2.40 4.11 -13.36
N ALA A 146 -2.98 5.27 -13.68
CA ALA A 146 -2.52 6.16 -14.74
C ALA A 146 -1.51 7.23 -14.26
N ASN A 147 -1.54 7.61 -12.98
CA ASN A 147 -0.64 8.59 -12.32
C ASN A 147 0.53 7.93 -11.56
N ILE A 148 0.44 6.64 -11.25
CA ILE A 148 1.55 5.75 -10.85
C ILE A 148 2.30 5.42 -12.14
N ALA A 149 2.71 6.46 -12.87
CA ALA A 149 3.99 6.46 -13.53
C ALA A 149 4.90 7.26 -12.61
N ALA A 150 5.12 6.73 -11.40
CA ALA A 150 6.23 7.20 -10.59
C ALA A 150 7.45 7.11 -11.49
N VAL A 151 8.09 8.25 -11.80
CA VAL A 151 9.10 8.27 -12.85
C VAL A 151 10.26 7.42 -12.36
N HIS A 152 10.49 6.28 -13.02
CA HIS A 152 11.67 5.46 -12.80
C HIS A 152 12.85 6.27 -13.28
N ILE A 153 13.57 6.85 -12.34
CA ILE A 153 14.88 7.45 -12.60
C ILE A 153 15.87 6.31 -12.80
N ASP A 154 15.69 5.23 -12.01
CA ASP A 154 16.39 3.94 -12.02
C ASP A 154 15.40 2.88 -11.46
N GLU A 155 15.57 1.58 -11.71
CA GLU A 155 14.75 0.52 -11.08
C GLU A 155 14.79 0.58 -9.54
N SER A 156 15.90 1.10 -9.02
CA SER A 156 16.25 1.23 -7.59
C SER A 156 15.72 2.53 -6.96
N VAL A 157 15.30 3.52 -7.76
CA VAL A 157 14.85 4.84 -7.29
C VAL A 157 13.56 5.27 -7.96
N ILE A 158 12.59 5.64 -7.13
CA ILE A 158 11.32 6.19 -7.57
C ILE A 158 11.16 7.61 -7.06
N LEU A 159 10.86 8.56 -7.95
CA LEU A 159 10.32 9.86 -7.55
C LEU A 159 8.84 9.69 -7.19
N LEU A 160 8.53 9.66 -5.89
CA LEU A 160 7.17 9.50 -5.35
C LEU A 160 6.35 10.78 -5.51
N LYS A 161 7.01 11.93 -5.34
CA LYS A 161 6.40 13.24 -5.54
C LYS A 161 7.48 14.29 -5.85
N GLU A 162 7.30 15.02 -6.93
CA GLU A 162 8.04 16.25 -7.21
C GLU A 162 7.39 17.45 -6.50
N SER A 163 8.19 18.32 -5.88
CA SER A 163 7.71 19.58 -5.31
C SER A 163 7.61 20.66 -6.37
N THR A 164 6.54 21.44 -6.38
CA THR A 164 6.35 22.57 -7.30
C THR A 164 7.31 23.74 -7.03
N ASN A 165 7.91 23.81 -5.83
CA ASN A 165 8.68 24.96 -5.35
C ASN A 165 10.18 24.66 -5.11
N GLN A 166 10.71 23.53 -5.62
CA GLN A 166 12.13 23.11 -5.52
C GLN A 166 12.77 23.32 -4.13
N LEU A 167 12.29 22.58 -3.13
CA LEU A 167 12.88 22.54 -1.79
C LEU A 167 13.28 21.10 -1.45
N LYS A 168 14.24 21.00 -0.52
CA LYS A 168 15.01 19.85 0.00
C LYS A 168 14.46 18.45 -0.32
N ASN A 169 15.36 17.48 -0.50
CA ASN A 169 14.99 16.11 -0.79
C ASN A 169 14.73 15.30 0.50
N LEU A 170 13.69 14.47 0.47
CA LEU A 170 13.41 13.43 1.45
C LEU A 170 13.68 12.06 0.82
N PHE A 171 14.44 11.22 1.52
CA PHE A 171 14.78 9.87 1.08
C PHE A 171 14.03 8.85 1.93
N PHE A 172 13.09 8.12 1.31
CA PHE A 172 12.29 7.06 1.91
C PHE A 172 12.89 5.70 1.60
N ILE A 173 13.30 4.95 2.63
CA ILE A 173 13.89 3.63 2.46
C ILE A 173 12.81 2.56 2.55
N HIS A 174 12.77 1.64 1.58
CA HIS A 174 11.78 0.57 1.51
C HIS A 174 11.58 -0.20 2.83
N ASP A 175 10.39 -0.79 3.00
CA ASP A 175 10.04 -1.64 4.15
C ASP A 175 10.54 -3.09 3.96
N GLY A 176 10.09 -4.02 4.82
CA GLY A 176 10.44 -5.44 4.75
C GLY A 176 10.02 -6.15 3.45
N GLY A 177 9.09 -5.57 2.68
CA GLY A 177 8.67 -6.02 1.36
C GLY A 177 9.59 -5.60 0.22
N GLY A 178 10.53 -4.69 0.44
CA GLY A 178 11.51 -4.25 -0.57
C GLY A 178 11.03 -3.13 -1.49
N ASP A 179 9.75 -2.75 -1.44
CA ASP A 179 9.16 -1.71 -2.28
C ASP A 179 8.84 -0.43 -1.47
N VAL A 180 8.55 0.67 -2.17
CA VAL A 180 8.28 2.00 -1.59
C VAL A 180 6.81 2.41 -1.68
N GLN A 181 5.94 1.48 -2.09
CA GLN A 181 4.52 1.75 -2.29
C GLN A 181 3.81 2.23 -1.02
N GLY A 182 4.22 1.75 0.15
CA GLY A 182 3.69 2.19 1.44
C GLY A 182 3.88 3.70 1.69
N TYR A 183 4.84 4.34 1.02
CA TYR A 183 5.09 5.77 1.13
C TYR A 183 4.33 6.62 0.11
N ILE A 184 3.68 6.02 -0.90
CA ILE A 184 3.00 6.80 -1.95
C ILE A 184 1.97 7.72 -1.32
N GLN A 185 1.06 7.18 -0.52
CA GLN A 185 0.00 7.98 0.11
C GLN A 185 0.58 9.05 1.05
N LEU A 186 1.56 8.69 1.88
CA LEU A 186 2.27 9.63 2.76
C LEU A 186 2.90 10.79 1.96
N SER A 187 3.59 10.48 0.88
CA SER A 187 4.32 11.47 0.06
C SER A 187 3.42 12.55 -0.53
N GLN A 188 2.17 12.21 -0.84
CA GLN A 188 1.17 13.14 -1.42
C GLN A 188 0.68 14.19 -0.42
N TRP A 189 0.71 13.88 0.88
CA TRP A 189 0.29 14.81 1.93
C TRP A 189 1.41 15.78 2.33
N ILE A 190 2.67 15.41 2.14
CA ILE A 190 3.82 16.26 2.43
C ILE A 190 3.89 17.41 1.40
N GLN A 191 4.04 18.65 1.85
CA GLN A 191 4.17 19.84 1.01
C GLN A 191 5.62 20.30 0.96
N ASN A 192 6.03 20.91 -0.15
CA ASN A 192 7.35 21.56 -0.30
C ASN A 192 8.60 20.65 -0.24
N TYR A 193 8.49 19.34 -0.43
CA TYR A 193 9.65 18.44 -0.51
C TYR A 193 9.57 17.51 -1.70
N ASN A 194 10.71 17.29 -2.37
CA ASN A 194 10.86 16.16 -3.29
C ASN A 194 10.93 14.87 -2.46
N CYS A 195 10.15 13.87 -2.85
CA CYS A 195 10.08 12.59 -2.13
C CYS A 195 10.66 11.50 -3.03
N TYR A 196 11.84 11.00 -2.69
CA TYR A 196 12.51 9.89 -3.39
C TYR A 196 12.36 8.62 -2.57
N GLY A 197 11.81 7.56 -3.16
CA GLY A 197 11.77 6.23 -2.60
C GLY A 197 12.93 5.39 -3.12
N ILE A 198 13.68 4.76 -2.22
CA ILE A 198 14.76 3.81 -2.54
C ILE A 198 14.24 2.39 -2.37
N ARG A 199 14.25 1.63 -3.47
CA ARG A 199 13.75 0.24 -3.55
C ARG A 199 14.88 -0.75 -3.39
N SER A 200 14.53 -1.96 -3.00
CA SER A 200 15.49 -3.06 -2.97
C SER A 200 15.80 -3.56 -4.37
N ASN A 201 17.10 -3.60 -4.70
CA ASN A 201 17.59 -4.21 -5.93
C ASN A 201 17.25 -5.71 -6.01
N THR A 202 17.05 -6.37 -4.86
CA THR A 202 16.65 -7.78 -4.82
C THR A 202 15.26 -8.05 -5.35
N LEU A 203 14.45 -7.02 -5.59
CA LEU A 203 13.20 -7.19 -6.33
C LEU A 203 13.43 -7.64 -7.78
N ASN A 204 14.67 -7.58 -8.27
CA ASN A 204 15.06 -8.08 -9.58
C ASN A 204 15.51 -9.55 -9.55
N ASP A 205 15.74 -10.13 -8.37
CA ASP A 205 16.28 -11.47 -8.19
C ASP A 205 15.17 -12.52 -8.03
N LEU A 206 15.25 -13.59 -8.83
CA LEU A 206 14.30 -14.72 -8.72
C LEU A 206 14.55 -15.62 -7.52
N HIS A 207 15.73 -15.56 -6.95
CA HIS A 207 16.17 -16.36 -5.80
C HIS A 207 16.49 -15.45 -4.61
N PRO A 208 16.51 -15.99 -3.39
CA PRO A 208 16.94 -15.21 -2.25
C PRO A 208 18.48 -14.99 -2.27
N VAL A 209 18.92 -13.85 -1.79
CA VAL A 209 20.31 -13.38 -1.82
C VAL A 209 20.78 -13.11 -0.40
N ASP A 210 21.96 -13.62 -0.04
CA ASP A 210 22.54 -13.33 1.27
C ASP A 210 23.08 -11.89 1.29
N LEU A 211 22.57 -11.08 2.21
CA LEU A 211 22.83 -9.65 2.29
C LEU A 211 23.12 -9.24 3.73
N SER A 212 23.88 -8.16 3.89
CA SER A 212 23.99 -7.44 5.16
C SER A 212 23.32 -6.07 5.06
N ILE A 213 22.79 -5.57 6.19
CA ILE A 213 22.23 -4.21 6.25
C ILE A 213 23.30 -3.16 5.92
N GLN A 214 24.57 -3.44 6.25
CA GLN A 214 25.72 -2.59 5.95
C GLN A 214 25.96 -2.45 4.44
N ASP A 215 25.90 -3.55 3.69
CA ASP A 215 26.09 -3.53 2.23
C ASP A 215 24.90 -2.84 1.54
N ILE A 216 23.68 -3.14 1.99
CA ILE A 216 22.46 -2.45 1.51
C ILE A 216 22.58 -0.94 1.70
N ALA A 217 22.99 -0.49 2.90
CA ALA A 217 23.17 0.92 3.20
C ALA A 217 24.27 1.56 2.34
N TYR A 218 25.39 0.86 2.12
CA TYR A 218 26.48 1.35 1.28
C TYR A 218 26.01 1.61 -0.16
N ASP A 219 25.26 0.67 -0.75
CA ASP A 219 24.71 0.82 -2.09
C ASP A 219 23.70 1.98 -2.15
N TYR A 220 22.83 2.10 -1.14
CA TYR A 220 21.84 3.17 -1.09
C TYR A 220 22.47 4.55 -0.93
N ILE A 221 23.62 4.66 -0.26
CA ILE A 221 24.39 5.91 -0.18
C ILE A 221 24.87 6.35 -1.57
N GLN A 222 25.34 5.41 -2.41
CA GLN A 222 25.75 5.77 -3.77
C GLN A 222 24.57 6.34 -4.56
N ILE A 223 23.41 5.70 -4.43
CA ILE A 223 22.16 6.16 -5.03
C ILE A 223 21.78 7.57 -4.54
N LEU A 224 21.75 7.78 -3.22
CA LEU A 224 21.48 9.10 -2.61
C LEU A 224 22.40 10.17 -3.19
N LYS A 225 23.69 9.89 -3.32
CA LYS A 225 24.70 10.82 -3.86
C LYS A 225 24.53 11.15 -5.35
N THR A 226 23.88 10.29 -6.13
CA THR A 226 23.52 10.64 -7.52
C THR A 226 22.43 11.72 -7.59
N ILE A 227 21.55 11.77 -6.59
CA ILE A 227 20.41 12.70 -6.50
C ILE A 227 20.82 13.98 -5.76
N GLN A 228 21.55 13.82 -4.66
CA GLN A 228 22.02 14.88 -3.79
C GLN A 228 23.47 14.58 -3.39
N PRO A 229 24.47 15.18 -4.05
CA PRO A 229 25.88 14.85 -3.85
C PRO A 229 26.42 15.10 -2.43
N GLU A 230 25.87 16.09 -1.73
CA GLU A 230 26.32 16.53 -0.40
C GLU A 230 25.13 16.71 0.56
N GLY A 231 25.39 16.53 1.85
CA GLY A 231 24.40 16.82 2.90
C GLY A 231 23.98 18.30 2.97
N PRO A 232 22.97 18.64 3.81
CA PRO A 232 22.34 17.75 4.77
C PRO A 232 21.32 16.79 4.16
N TYR A 233 21.40 15.50 4.54
CA TYR A 233 20.39 14.50 4.17
C TYR A 233 19.24 14.46 5.20
N THR A 234 18.03 14.14 4.74
CA THR A 234 16.90 13.73 5.59
C THR A 234 16.43 12.36 5.15
N ILE A 235 16.53 11.39 6.06
CA ILE A 235 16.33 9.97 5.76
C ILE A 235 15.16 9.44 6.59
N ILE A 236 14.23 8.76 5.94
CA ILE A 236 12.96 8.32 6.52
C ILE A 236 12.83 6.82 6.27
N GLY A 237 12.47 6.06 7.31
CA GLY A 237 12.25 4.63 7.18
C GLY A 237 11.17 4.12 8.14
N TRP A 238 10.20 3.39 7.57
CA TRP A 238 9.20 2.62 8.29
C TRP A 238 9.65 1.17 8.43
N SER A 239 9.41 0.57 9.61
CA SER A 239 9.71 -0.85 9.85
C SER A 239 11.20 -1.16 9.57
N LEU A 240 11.52 -2.19 8.78
CA LEU A 240 12.89 -2.49 8.34
C LEU A 240 13.59 -1.28 7.71
N GLY A 241 12.88 -0.44 6.96
CA GLY A 241 13.45 0.73 6.31
C GLY A 241 14.10 1.68 7.32
N GLY A 242 13.58 1.76 8.55
CA GLY A 242 14.19 2.53 9.62
C GLY A 242 15.50 1.95 10.14
N VAL A 243 15.64 0.63 10.16
CA VAL A 243 16.89 -0.05 10.52
C VAL A 243 17.97 0.25 9.48
N ILE A 244 17.62 0.14 8.19
CA ILE A 244 18.51 0.49 7.08
C ILE A 244 18.85 1.98 7.13
N ALA A 245 17.88 2.85 7.40
CA ALA A 245 18.10 4.29 7.54
C ALA A 245 19.10 4.64 8.66
N CYS A 246 19.05 3.95 9.80
CA CYS A 246 20.06 4.09 10.86
C CYS A 246 21.48 3.79 10.35
N GLU A 247 21.65 2.70 9.60
CA GLU A 247 22.95 2.32 9.04
C GLU A 247 23.44 3.32 7.98
N ILE A 248 22.56 3.76 7.09
CA ILE A 248 22.87 4.81 6.10
C ILE A 248 23.36 6.08 6.82
N THR A 249 22.62 6.53 7.83
CA THR A 249 23.00 7.72 8.61
C THR A 249 24.37 7.56 9.24
N LYS A 250 24.64 6.43 9.88
CA LYS A 250 25.95 6.16 10.51
C LYS A 250 27.09 6.17 9.49
N GLN A 251 26.92 5.53 8.33
CA GLN A 251 27.96 5.50 7.30
C GLN A 251 28.21 6.89 6.70
N LEU A 252 27.16 7.68 6.47
CA LEU A 252 27.28 9.07 6.04
C LEU A 252 28.03 9.93 7.07
N GLU A 253 27.64 9.86 8.34
CA GLU A 253 28.28 10.62 9.43
C GLU A 253 29.75 10.23 9.61
N ASN A 254 30.07 8.93 9.55
CA ASN A 254 31.46 8.43 9.58
C ASN A 254 32.29 8.91 8.37
N ALA A 255 31.64 9.15 7.23
CA ALA A 255 32.27 9.72 6.04
C ALA A 255 32.37 11.27 6.09
N GLY A 256 31.91 11.91 7.17
CA GLY A 256 31.94 13.36 7.36
C GLY A 256 30.77 14.10 6.69
N GLU A 257 29.77 13.39 6.19
CA GLU A 257 28.55 13.99 5.62
C GLU A 257 27.59 14.41 6.73
N LYS A 258 26.84 15.50 6.50
CA LYS A 258 25.81 15.93 7.45
C LYS A 258 24.51 15.20 7.19
N VAL A 259 23.94 14.58 8.23
CA VAL A 259 22.53 14.14 8.25
C VAL A 259 21.78 15.03 9.24
N ASP A 260 20.75 15.72 8.77
CA ASP A 260 19.98 16.65 9.59
C ASP A 260 18.97 15.91 10.46
N LYS A 261 18.15 15.07 9.81
CA LYS A 261 17.10 14.30 10.47
C LYS A 261 17.12 12.84 10.01
N LEU A 262 17.04 11.94 10.98
CA LEU A 262 16.74 10.53 10.81
C LEU A 262 15.35 10.28 11.38
N ILE A 263 14.38 9.93 10.53
CA ILE A 263 12.99 9.73 10.92
C ILE A 263 12.66 8.24 10.87
N LEU A 264 12.35 7.68 12.02
CA LEU A 264 11.95 6.28 12.21
C LEU A 264 10.44 6.22 12.41
N ILE A 265 9.74 5.42 11.61
CA ILE A 265 8.29 5.20 11.73
C ILE A 265 8.07 3.75 12.17
N ASP A 266 7.59 3.56 13.39
CA ASP A 266 7.30 2.26 14.01
C ASP A 266 8.39 1.19 13.77
N THR A 267 9.65 1.62 13.87
CA THR A 267 10.84 0.84 13.58
C THR A 267 11.29 0.04 14.80
N VAL A 268 11.41 -1.28 14.65
CA VAL A 268 11.90 -2.14 15.73
C VAL A 268 13.42 -2.25 15.70
N ILE A 269 14.09 -1.71 16.71
CA ILE A 269 15.53 -1.91 16.92
C ILE A 269 15.75 -3.09 17.87
N LYS A 270 16.14 -4.24 17.31
CA LYS A 270 16.38 -5.48 18.06
C LYS A 270 17.87 -5.72 18.29
N GLN A 271 18.17 -6.51 19.31
CA GLN A 271 19.48 -7.16 19.44
C GLN A 271 19.61 -8.26 18.39
N PRO A 272 20.83 -8.51 17.88
CA PRO A 272 21.03 -9.53 16.86
C PRO A 272 20.76 -10.90 17.48
N VAL A 273 20.10 -11.78 16.73
CA VAL A 273 19.83 -13.14 17.16
C VAL A 273 20.89 -14.05 16.54
N SER A 274 21.55 -14.88 17.33
CA SER A 274 22.44 -15.90 16.79
C SER A 274 21.62 -16.88 15.95
N ASN A 275 21.77 -16.80 14.64
CA ASN A 275 21.19 -17.76 13.71
C ASN A 275 22.33 -18.58 13.10
N ASP A 276 22.38 -19.87 13.43
CA ASP A 276 23.38 -20.79 12.91
C ASP A 276 23.13 -21.13 11.43
N ASN A 277 21.92 -20.86 10.92
CA ASN A 277 21.57 -20.96 9.51
C ASN A 277 21.79 -19.61 8.82
N LYS A 278 23.04 -19.32 8.47
CA LYS A 278 23.37 -18.23 7.53
C LYS A 278 23.27 -18.75 6.09
N GLY A 279 22.59 -18.00 5.25
CA GLY A 279 22.51 -18.26 3.81
C GLY A 279 21.28 -19.07 3.38
N PHE A 280 21.11 -19.12 2.06
CA PHE A 280 20.04 -19.87 1.40
C PHE A 280 20.61 -21.18 0.89
N ASP A 281 20.23 -22.29 1.51
CA ASP A 281 20.68 -23.63 1.16
C ASP A 281 19.63 -24.39 0.35
N LEU A 282 20.07 -25.10 -0.68
CA LEU A 282 19.18 -25.80 -1.60
C LEU A 282 18.33 -26.90 -0.95
N VAL A 283 18.82 -27.55 0.12
CA VAL A 283 18.02 -28.53 0.88
C VAL A 283 16.88 -27.81 1.56
N ILE A 284 17.16 -26.66 2.20
CA ILE A 284 16.15 -25.82 2.84
C ILE A 284 15.13 -25.32 1.80
N GLU A 285 15.57 -24.85 0.63
CA GLU A 285 14.67 -24.38 -0.44
C GLU A 285 13.72 -25.50 -0.93
N LYS A 286 14.26 -26.71 -1.13
CA LYS A 286 13.48 -27.90 -1.50
C LYS A 286 12.50 -28.27 -0.39
N ASP A 287 12.90 -28.22 0.87
CA ASP A 287 12.05 -28.56 2.01
C ASP A 287 10.92 -27.54 2.21
N ILE A 288 11.19 -26.25 2.04
CA ILE A 288 10.16 -25.20 2.00
C ILE A 288 9.15 -25.53 0.92
N LEU A 289 9.58 -25.76 -0.34
CA LEU A 289 8.65 -26.08 -1.41
C LEU A 289 7.89 -27.40 -1.16
N ARG A 290 8.54 -28.42 -0.59
CA ARG A 290 7.89 -29.68 -0.21
C ARG A 290 6.75 -29.46 0.78
N SER A 291 6.96 -28.61 1.78
CA SER A 291 5.92 -28.26 2.76
C SER A 291 4.71 -27.57 2.12
N ILE A 292 4.91 -26.96 0.95
CA ILE A 292 3.92 -26.17 0.21
C ILE A 292 3.13 -27.03 -0.80
N ILE A 293 3.82 -27.68 -1.75
CA ILE A 293 3.18 -28.41 -2.86
C ILE A 293 3.08 -29.92 -2.62
N GLY A 294 3.61 -30.43 -1.51
CA GLY A 294 3.68 -31.85 -1.22
C GLY A 294 4.76 -32.54 -2.05
N ASN A 295 4.41 -33.12 -3.20
CA ASN A 295 5.38 -33.83 -4.02
C ASN A 295 6.14 -32.87 -4.95
N ILE A 296 7.46 -32.79 -4.79
CA ILE A 296 8.30 -31.93 -5.63
C ILE A 296 8.48 -32.58 -7.01
N PRO A 297 8.15 -31.89 -8.11
CA PRO A 297 8.42 -32.38 -9.47
C PRO A 297 9.89 -32.75 -9.71
N GLY A 298 10.10 -33.76 -10.57
CA GLY A 298 11.43 -34.27 -10.91
C GLY A 298 12.46 -33.20 -11.30
N PRO A 299 12.13 -32.22 -12.16
CA PRO A 299 13.06 -31.14 -12.54
C PRO A 299 13.58 -30.35 -11.34
N LEU A 300 12.74 -30.06 -10.34
CA LEU A 300 13.14 -29.34 -9.13
C LEU A 300 14.04 -30.18 -8.22
N LEU A 301 13.86 -31.49 -8.19
CA LEU A 301 14.76 -32.39 -7.45
C LEU A 301 16.16 -32.43 -8.06
N GLN A 302 16.26 -32.29 -9.39
CA GLN A 302 17.51 -32.35 -10.15
C GLN A 302 18.34 -31.06 -10.05
N ALA A 303 17.72 -29.93 -9.68
CA ALA A 303 18.43 -28.68 -9.48
C ALA A 303 19.62 -28.87 -8.53
N GLN A 304 20.77 -28.29 -8.91
CA GLN A 304 22.04 -28.37 -8.18
C GLN A 304 22.38 -27.06 -7.47
N LYS A 305 21.71 -25.97 -7.83
CA LYS A 305 21.90 -24.64 -7.25
C LYS A 305 20.57 -23.97 -6.88
N VAL A 306 20.62 -22.99 -5.98
CA VAL A 306 19.42 -22.24 -5.53
C VAL A 306 18.87 -21.39 -6.68
N GLU A 307 19.74 -20.73 -7.45
CA GLU A 307 19.40 -19.97 -8.66
C GLU A 307 18.56 -20.83 -9.62
N GLU A 308 19.08 -22.02 -9.93
CA GLU A 308 18.49 -22.97 -10.86
C GLU A 308 17.13 -23.46 -10.35
N PHE A 309 17.05 -23.78 -9.06
CA PHE A 309 15.81 -24.25 -8.44
C PHE A 309 14.66 -23.25 -8.60
N TRP A 310 14.91 -21.97 -8.33
CA TRP A 310 13.90 -20.93 -8.45
C TRP A 310 13.52 -20.63 -9.92
N GLN A 311 14.48 -20.70 -10.85
CA GLN A 311 14.20 -20.60 -12.28
C GLN A 311 13.33 -21.77 -12.79
N VAL A 312 13.64 -22.99 -12.37
CA VAL A 312 12.85 -24.18 -12.72
C VAL A 312 11.44 -24.07 -12.14
N LEU A 313 11.28 -23.61 -10.89
CA LEU A 313 9.97 -23.42 -10.27
C LEU A 313 9.10 -22.46 -11.09
N LEU A 314 9.66 -21.31 -11.48
CA LEU A 314 8.95 -20.34 -12.32
C LEU A 314 8.54 -20.96 -13.66
N GLY A 315 9.45 -21.70 -14.31
CA GLY A 315 9.17 -22.40 -15.57
C GLY A 315 8.01 -23.40 -15.44
N LEU A 316 7.96 -24.16 -14.35
CA LEU A 316 6.88 -25.11 -14.08
C LEU A 316 5.54 -24.42 -13.80
N ILE A 317 5.54 -23.24 -13.17
CA ILE A 317 4.32 -22.44 -12.99
C ILE A 317 3.81 -21.92 -14.33
N HIS A 318 4.70 -21.41 -15.19
CA HIS A 318 4.33 -20.95 -16.53
C HIS A 318 3.84 -22.07 -17.45
N ALA A 319 4.35 -23.29 -17.25
CA ALA A 319 3.90 -24.48 -17.97
C ALA A 319 2.61 -25.10 -17.38
N GLU A 320 2.03 -24.50 -16.33
CA GLU A 320 0.86 -25.00 -15.59
C GLU A 320 1.08 -26.38 -14.93
N GLU A 321 2.33 -26.83 -14.80
CA GLU A 321 2.68 -28.08 -14.10
C GLU A 321 2.61 -27.91 -12.57
N ILE A 322 2.82 -26.69 -12.08
CA ILE A 322 2.58 -26.29 -10.69
C ILE A 322 1.55 -25.16 -10.68
N SER A 323 0.46 -25.34 -9.93
CA SER A 323 -0.56 -24.30 -9.79
C SER A 323 -0.01 -23.09 -9.04
N PHE A 324 -0.10 -21.92 -9.68
CA PHE A 324 0.24 -20.63 -9.08
C PHE A 324 -0.52 -20.39 -7.77
N ASP A 325 -1.81 -20.72 -7.71
CA ASP A 325 -2.64 -20.56 -6.51
C ASP A 325 -2.18 -21.41 -5.33
N VAL A 326 -1.63 -22.60 -5.60
CA VAL A 326 -1.09 -23.48 -4.55
C VAL A 326 0.17 -22.87 -3.94
N VAL A 327 1.09 -22.38 -4.78
CA VAL A 327 2.32 -21.71 -4.32
C VAL A 327 1.97 -20.45 -3.54
N LYS A 328 1.04 -19.65 -4.06
CA LYS A 328 0.56 -18.41 -3.41
C LYS A 328 -0.04 -18.67 -2.03
N LYS A 329 -0.94 -19.64 -1.89
CA LYS A 329 -1.62 -19.96 -0.62
C LYS A 329 -0.65 -20.37 0.49
N ALA A 330 0.53 -20.83 0.14
CA ALA A 330 1.47 -21.33 1.10
C ALA A 330 2.50 -20.31 1.56
N ILE A 331 2.51 -19.11 0.96
CA ILE A 331 3.24 -17.98 1.52
C ILE A 331 2.64 -17.68 2.91
N PRO A 332 3.43 -17.63 3.98
CA PRO A 332 2.94 -17.30 5.32
C PRO A 332 2.17 -15.97 5.37
N GLU A 333 1.08 -15.90 6.14
CA GLU A 333 0.20 -14.73 6.19
C GLU A 333 0.96 -13.44 6.57
N ASN A 334 1.94 -13.54 7.48
CA ASN A 334 2.78 -12.41 7.87
C ASN A 334 3.63 -11.89 6.70
N ILE A 335 4.09 -12.76 5.80
CA ILE A 335 4.80 -12.36 4.57
C ILE A 335 3.82 -11.78 3.55
N GLN A 336 2.64 -12.40 3.39
CA GLN A 336 1.60 -11.86 2.50
C GLN A 336 1.21 -10.42 2.85
N ARG A 337 1.19 -10.06 4.14
CA ARG A 337 0.92 -8.68 4.61
C ARG A 337 2.00 -7.67 4.19
N LEU A 338 3.25 -8.10 4.01
CA LEU A 338 4.36 -7.26 3.51
C LEU A 338 4.34 -7.15 1.98
N MET A 339 3.74 -8.12 1.30
CA MET A 339 3.60 -8.14 -0.15
C MET A 339 2.39 -7.29 -0.57
N SER A 340 2.53 -5.96 -0.49
CA SER A 340 1.51 -4.97 -0.88
C SER A 340 0.96 -5.17 -2.30
N THR A 341 1.78 -5.74 -3.19
CA THR A 341 1.39 -6.19 -4.53
C THR A 341 1.72 -7.67 -4.73
N LEU A 342 1.02 -8.55 -4.01
CA LEU A 342 0.70 -9.85 -4.55
C LEU A 342 -0.13 -9.63 -5.83
N ASP A 343 0.55 -9.36 -6.95
CA ASP A 343 -0.08 -9.35 -8.25
C ASP A 343 -0.69 -10.73 -8.43
N GLN A 344 -2.02 -10.77 -8.41
CA GLN A 344 -2.78 -12.01 -8.33
C GLN A 344 -2.65 -12.86 -9.59
N GLN A 345 -1.88 -12.41 -10.59
CA GLN A 345 -1.68 -13.07 -11.87
C GLN A 345 -0.21 -13.13 -12.34
N ASN A 346 0.76 -12.61 -11.57
CA ASN A 346 2.16 -12.58 -11.99
C ASN A 346 3.06 -13.44 -11.07
N ALA A 347 3.35 -14.66 -11.52
CA ALA A 347 4.18 -15.62 -10.81
C ALA A 347 5.61 -15.13 -10.58
N GLU A 348 6.20 -14.48 -11.59
CA GLU A 348 7.56 -13.96 -11.51
C GLU A 348 7.68 -12.88 -10.43
N LYS A 349 6.78 -11.91 -10.45
CA LYS A 349 6.76 -10.82 -9.46
C LYS A 349 6.52 -11.35 -8.05
N MET A 350 5.61 -12.31 -7.88
CA MET A 350 5.36 -12.94 -6.59
C MET A 350 6.62 -13.63 -6.04
N ILE A 351 7.30 -14.42 -6.87
CA ILE A 351 8.53 -15.14 -6.48
C ILE A 351 9.63 -14.15 -6.09
N LYS A 352 9.85 -13.12 -6.91
CA LYS A 352 10.80 -12.04 -6.63
C LYS A 352 10.54 -11.41 -5.28
N THR A 353 9.31 -10.93 -5.04
CA THR A 353 8.96 -10.30 -3.76
C THR A 353 9.07 -11.26 -2.58
N PHE A 354 8.68 -12.53 -2.71
CA PHE A 354 8.84 -13.52 -1.64
C PHE A 354 10.31 -13.70 -1.26
N ASN A 355 11.19 -13.81 -2.25
CA ASN A 355 12.62 -13.99 -2.01
C ASN A 355 13.33 -12.72 -1.53
N THR A 356 12.87 -11.54 -1.97
CA THR A 356 13.27 -10.26 -1.38
C THR A 356 12.96 -10.22 0.12
N VAL A 357 11.72 -10.53 0.52
CA VAL A 357 11.32 -10.51 1.93
C VAL A 357 12.21 -11.42 2.77
N ARG A 358 12.51 -12.64 2.28
CA ARG A 358 13.38 -13.59 2.98
C ARG A 358 14.83 -13.09 3.12
N SER A 359 15.37 -12.51 2.06
CA SER A 359 16.72 -11.93 2.03
C SER A 359 16.84 -10.80 3.06
N LEU A 360 15.85 -9.91 3.08
CA LEU A 360 15.77 -8.77 3.98
C LEU A 360 15.54 -9.17 5.45
N ASP A 361 14.70 -10.17 5.72
CA ASP A 361 14.48 -10.68 7.07
C ASP A 361 15.76 -11.31 7.65
N GLN A 362 16.48 -12.10 6.85
CA GLN A 362 17.77 -12.66 7.25
C GLN A 362 18.81 -11.57 7.53
N ALA A 363 18.93 -10.56 6.66
CA ALA A 363 19.82 -9.43 6.86
C ALA A 363 19.50 -8.71 8.19
N MET A 364 18.21 -8.47 8.46
CA MET A 364 17.74 -7.82 9.69
C MET A 364 18.10 -8.62 10.94
N LEU A 365 17.91 -9.94 10.95
CA LEU A 365 18.20 -10.80 12.12
C LEU A 365 19.67 -10.77 12.54
N SER A 366 20.56 -10.54 11.58
CA SER A 366 22.01 -10.49 11.78
C SER A 366 22.55 -9.11 12.18
N TYR A 367 21.69 -8.08 12.20
CA TYR A 367 22.10 -6.69 12.37
C TYR A 367 21.65 -6.09 13.69
N THR A 368 22.43 -5.14 14.20
CA THR A 368 22.05 -4.26 15.31
C THR A 368 22.63 -2.87 15.10
N VAL A 369 21.93 -1.85 15.60
CA VAL A 369 22.39 -0.46 15.52
C VAL A 369 23.48 -0.23 16.56
N GLU A 370 24.73 -0.25 16.11
CA GLU A 370 25.91 0.08 16.92
C GLU A 370 26.35 1.54 16.71
N GLY A 371 26.94 2.14 17.74
CA GLY A 371 27.46 3.51 17.69
C GLY A 371 26.46 4.59 18.10
N LYS A 372 26.90 5.85 17.97
CA LYS A 372 26.08 7.05 18.19
C LYS A 372 25.64 7.62 16.85
N ILE A 373 24.47 8.22 16.83
CA ILE A 373 23.88 8.95 15.71
C ILE A 373 23.89 10.43 16.07
N ASP A 374 24.54 11.25 15.25
CA ASP A 374 24.61 12.69 15.48
C ASP A 374 23.33 13.38 15.05
N ALA A 375 22.70 12.94 13.96
CA ALA A 375 21.44 13.46 13.43
C ALA A 375 20.34 13.61 14.49
N THR A 376 19.41 14.54 14.25
CA THR A 376 18.19 14.63 15.06
C THR A 376 17.32 13.41 14.75
N LEU A 377 17.16 12.53 15.74
CA LEU A 377 16.35 11.33 15.59
C LEU A 377 14.91 11.66 15.95
N VAL A 378 14.00 11.47 15.00
CA VAL A 378 12.56 11.56 15.22
C VAL A 378 12.02 10.14 15.20
N TYR A 379 11.37 9.71 16.28
CA TYR A 379 10.78 8.38 16.39
C TYR A 379 9.27 8.48 16.55
N ILE A 380 8.55 8.09 15.50
CA ILE A 380 7.09 8.09 15.46
C ILE A 380 6.62 6.66 15.71
N ILE A 381 5.86 6.45 16.79
CA ILE A 381 5.44 5.12 17.26
C ILE A 381 3.93 4.97 17.09
N ALA A 382 3.49 3.84 16.52
CA ALA A 382 2.07 3.49 16.50
C ALA A 382 1.61 3.09 17.91
N SER A 383 0.48 3.61 18.38
CA SER A 383 0.03 3.43 19.77
C SER A 383 -0.09 1.96 20.19
N ASP A 384 -0.43 1.09 19.23
CA ASP A 384 -0.77 -0.31 19.46
C ASP A 384 0.39 -1.26 19.14
N SER A 385 1.56 -0.74 18.74
CA SER A 385 2.73 -1.57 18.40
C SER A 385 3.47 -2.14 19.62
N GLY A 386 3.24 -1.55 20.81
CA GLY A 386 3.93 -1.94 22.05
C GLY A 386 5.41 -1.55 22.08
N LEU A 387 5.89 -0.78 21.11
CA LEU A 387 7.26 -0.30 21.05
C LEU A 387 7.51 0.82 22.08
N ASP A 388 8.75 0.89 22.58
CA ASP A 388 9.25 2.01 23.37
C ASP A 388 10.53 2.58 22.77
N HIS A 389 10.91 3.78 23.22
CA HIS A 389 12.06 4.52 22.71
C HIS A 389 13.34 4.30 23.53
N LYS A 390 13.32 3.41 24.55
CA LYS A 390 14.45 3.27 25.48
C LYS A 390 15.70 2.74 24.79
N THR A 391 15.53 1.91 23.77
CA THR A 391 16.61 1.36 22.93
C THR A 391 17.32 2.43 22.09
N LEU A 392 16.77 3.65 22.01
CA LEU A 392 17.33 4.77 21.24
C LEU A 392 17.95 5.86 22.13
N LEU A 393 17.66 5.86 23.44
CA LEU A 393 18.18 6.87 24.39
C LEU A 393 19.71 6.88 24.46
N ASP A 394 20.34 5.72 24.30
CA ASP A 394 21.79 5.59 24.25
C ASP A 394 22.35 5.75 22.83
N LYS A 395 21.54 5.96 21.80
CA LYS A 395 21.99 6.09 20.41
C LYS A 395 22.19 7.54 19.98
N THR A 396 21.41 8.48 20.51
CA THR A 396 21.48 9.88 20.11
C THR A 396 21.36 10.82 21.31
N LYS A 397 21.87 12.05 21.18
CA LYS A 397 21.62 13.14 22.13
C LYS A 397 20.37 13.95 21.79
N ARG A 398 19.79 13.75 20.60
CA ARG A 398 18.71 14.56 20.03
C ARG A 398 17.57 13.64 19.60
N LEU A 399 16.76 13.23 20.57
CA LEU A 399 15.63 12.34 20.35
C LEU A 399 14.31 13.10 20.50
N ILE A 400 13.47 13.03 19.47
CA ILE A 400 12.08 13.49 19.49
C ILE A 400 11.20 12.25 19.34
N VAL A 401 10.20 12.09 20.19
CA VAL A 401 9.29 10.92 20.16
C VAL A 401 7.86 11.40 20.01
N GLU A 402 7.16 10.84 19.04
CA GLU A 402 5.75 11.10 18.78
C GLU A 402 4.97 9.79 18.79
N LYS A 403 3.69 9.86 19.16
CA LYS A 403 2.78 8.72 19.10
C LYS A 403 1.58 9.03 18.23
N ILE A 404 1.26 8.09 17.35
CA ILE A 404 0.09 8.18 16.46
C ILE A 404 -0.78 6.96 16.72
N GLU A 405 -2.09 7.16 16.74
CA GLU A 405 -3.07 6.08 16.90
C GLU A 405 -2.88 5.01 15.82
N GLY A 406 -3.08 3.74 16.17
CA GLY A 406 -3.09 2.61 15.25
C GLY A 406 -1.99 1.59 15.51
N ASP A 407 -1.88 0.64 14.59
CA ASP A 407 -0.89 -0.42 14.60
C ASP A 407 0.23 -0.19 13.58
N HIS A 408 1.20 -1.11 13.57
CA HIS A 408 2.37 -1.09 12.69
C HIS A 408 2.05 -0.82 11.21
N PHE A 409 0.92 -1.35 10.71
CA PHE A 409 0.50 -1.20 9.32
C PHE A 409 -0.51 -0.08 9.13
N SER A 410 -1.45 0.09 10.06
CA SER A 410 -2.51 1.09 9.93
C SER A 410 -1.96 2.51 9.99
N ILE A 411 -0.84 2.75 10.68
CA ILE A 411 -0.17 4.08 10.72
C ILE A 411 0.21 4.60 9.32
N MET A 412 0.51 3.68 8.38
CA MET A 412 0.86 4.00 6.98
C MET A 412 -0.36 4.05 6.06
N LYS A 413 -1.58 3.87 6.59
CA LYS A 413 -2.84 3.88 5.84
C LYS A 413 -3.78 4.97 6.35
N PHE A 414 -4.77 5.32 5.55
CA PHE A 414 -5.80 6.25 6.00
C PHE A 414 -6.65 5.67 7.15
N PRO A 415 -7.11 6.49 8.12
CA PRO A 415 -6.87 7.94 8.26
C PRO A 415 -5.50 8.32 8.86
N GLN A 416 -4.81 7.38 9.50
CA GLN A 416 -3.60 7.67 10.29
C GLN A 416 -2.45 8.26 9.46
N VAL A 417 -2.28 7.86 8.20
CA VAL A 417 -1.22 8.36 7.32
C VAL A 417 -1.31 9.88 7.08
N LYS A 418 -2.52 10.45 7.18
CA LYS A 418 -2.72 11.90 7.12
C LYS A 418 -2.20 12.58 8.39
N VAL A 419 -2.48 12.01 9.55
CA VAL A 419 -1.94 12.47 10.84
C VAL A 419 -0.42 12.35 10.84
N LEU A 420 0.10 11.23 10.37
CA LEU A 420 1.54 10.99 10.19
C LEU A 420 2.18 12.05 9.31
N ALA A 421 1.57 12.40 8.18
CA ALA A 421 2.07 13.46 7.32
C ALA A 421 2.14 14.82 8.03
N THR A 422 1.10 15.20 8.77
CA THR A 422 1.07 16.46 9.54
C THR A 422 2.15 16.50 10.62
N VAL A 423 2.34 15.39 11.36
CA VAL A 423 3.41 15.28 12.35
C VAL A 423 4.77 15.40 11.67
N LEU A 424 4.98 14.68 10.57
CA LEU A 424 6.22 14.67 9.82
C LEU A 424 6.56 16.07 9.27
N GLU A 425 5.60 16.78 8.69
CA GLU A 425 5.80 18.17 8.23
C GLU A 425 6.19 19.12 9.35
N SER A 426 5.51 19.04 10.50
CA SER A 426 5.88 19.83 11.69
C SER A 426 7.34 19.57 12.08
N MET A 427 7.75 18.29 12.10
CA MET A 427 9.11 17.92 12.47
C MET A 427 10.15 18.34 11.44
N LEU A 428 9.79 18.38 10.15
CA LEU A 428 10.68 18.86 9.09
C LEU A 428 10.88 20.39 9.13
N LEU A 429 9.87 21.14 9.58
CA LEU A 429 9.91 22.62 9.70
C LEU A 429 10.58 23.12 10.99
N GLN A 430 10.65 22.30 12.03
CA GLN A 430 11.38 22.65 13.25
C GLN A 430 12.90 22.72 12.96
N GLU A 431 13.40 23.96 12.80
CA GLU A 431 14.83 24.28 12.92
C GLU A 431 15.29 24.08 14.37
N GLU A 432 16.57 23.78 14.57
CA GLU A 432 17.22 23.43 15.85
C GLU A 432 17.04 24.50 16.95
N HIS A 433 15.84 24.65 17.50
CA HIS A 433 15.56 25.40 18.71
C HIS A 433 15.18 24.42 19.84
N ILE A 434 16.23 23.82 20.41
CA ILE A 434 16.44 23.42 21.82
C ILE A 434 15.21 22.96 22.64
N LEU A 435 15.26 21.73 23.19
CA LEU A 435 15.41 21.43 24.64
C LEU A 435 15.02 19.99 24.98
N VAL A 436 15.98 19.29 25.61
CA VAL A 436 15.72 18.18 26.51
C VAL A 436 14.74 18.65 27.57
N SER A 437 13.50 18.15 27.54
CA SER A 437 12.69 18.06 28.77
C SER A 437 12.78 16.63 29.27
N GLN A 438 13.74 16.40 30.16
CA GLN A 438 13.63 15.30 31.11
C GLN A 438 12.52 15.68 32.08
N GLN A 439 11.45 14.89 32.12
CA GLN A 439 10.71 14.58 33.35
C GLN A 439 10.14 13.17 33.26
#